data_AF-A0A955GFC1-F1
#
_entry.id   AF-A0A955GFC1-F1
#
_cell.length_a   1.000
_cell.length_b   1.000
_cell.length_c   1.000
_cell.angle_alpha   90.00
_cell.angle_beta   90.00
_cell.angle_gamma   90.00
#
_symmetry.space_group_name_H-M   'P 1'
#
loop_
_entity.id
_entity.type
_entity.pdbx_description
1 polymer ?
#
loop_
_entity_poly.entity_id
_entity_poly.type
_entity_poly.pdbx_seq_one_letter_code
_entity_poly.pdbx_strand_id
1 'polypeptide(L)'
;MKINHLIKQSKSWFKEHWRGFVVTIIIGCLATITLGLQINTLIDGQNKFETITLEHLQNFPNPTERMINAPYLVPAYIVGTIADNMLLGARATSVIFGLLATVVLFMLLKRWFTTQIASVGSLLFVTSSWVLAVSHQATPLILLIITPLLLLVSLTKYVNAKQHVYASFLLLVASLALAAYVPFMFWPIIVVLGAMSYLYRHKLQQLSKKQILIAAGLYALLLVPMLISVTQYPGQLKELIGIPTMILPDVTTYAKNFLWQFSTLFFVAQPFPELYVGSLALLDIFSVAMVFLGIYHFVKYMPKRRKVSFAFLVIVLAFVVPLSTIYQIPMTAYIPIIYILIASGVYELLRQWFSYFPRNPIARNSAVVIVAILIGLATLYNLQRFYIAWPNAPETKAVYMVQSNK
;
A
#
# COMPACT_ATOMS: atom_id res chain seq x y z
N MET A 1 10.93 20.07 -38.36
CA MET A 1 10.81 18.64 -38.76
C MET A 1 10.65 17.66 -37.57
N LYS A 2 11.45 17.76 -36.49
CA LYS A 2 11.35 16.88 -35.30
C LYS A 2 10.00 16.94 -34.53
N ILE A 3 9.38 18.11 -34.41
CA ILE A 3 8.12 18.29 -33.67
C ILE A 3 6.96 17.57 -34.37
N ASN A 4 6.83 17.70 -35.69
CA ASN A 4 5.79 17.00 -36.46
C ASN A 4 5.96 15.47 -36.42
N HIS A 5 7.20 14.98 -36.34
CA HIS A 5 7.47 13.57 -36.13
C HIS A 5 7.02 13.10 -34.74
N LEU A 6 7.32 13.85 -33.67
CA LEU A 6 6.88 13.57 -32.31
C LEU A 6 5.35 13.59 -32.17
N ILE A 7 4.67 14.55 -32.83
CA ILE A 7 3.20 14.64 -32.83
C ILE A 7 2.57 13.46 -33.58
N LYS A 8 3.15 13.04 -34.72
CA LYS A 8 2.67 11.88 -35.48
C LYS A 8 2.86 10.58 -34.69
N GLN A 9 3.99 10.45 -34.00
CA GLN A 9 4.30 9.30 -33.15
C GLN A 9 3.40 9.26 -31.91
N SER A 10 3.10 10.41 -31.28
CA SER A 10 2.16 10.47 -30.15
C SER A 10 0.72 10.16 -30.58
N LYS A 11 0.27 10.65 -31.74
CA LYS A 11 -1.05 10.33 -32.31
C LYS A 11 -1.19 8.85 -32.62
N SER A 12 -0.16 8.22 -33.20
CA SER A 12 -0.14 6.78 -33.47
C SER A 12 -0.21 5.97 -32.17
N TRP A 13 0.61 6.34 -31.19
CA TRP A 13 0.63 5.70 -29.88
C TRP A 13 -0.71 5.82 -29.16
N PHE A 14 -1.32 7.02 -29.20
CA PHE A 14 -2.63 7.27 -28.60
C PHE A 14 -3.73 6.44 -29.28
N LYS A 15 -3.74 6.35 -30.61
CA LYS A 15 -4.71 5.52 -31.35
C LYS A 15 -4.63 4.03 -30.97
N GLU A 16 -3.45 3.54 -30.63
CA GLU A 16 -3.25 2.16 -30.18
C GLU A 16 -3.57 1.95 -28.68
N HIS A 17 -3.41 2.98 -27.85
CA HIS A 17 -3.48 2.87 -26.38
C HIS A 17 -4.66 3.61 -25.72
N TRP A 18 -5.54 4.25 -26.50
CA TRP A 18 -6.59 5.15 -25.98
C TRP A 18 -7.49 4.51 -24.93
N ARG A 19 -7.87 3.23 -25.10
CA ARG A 19 -8.72 2.51 -24.12
C ARG A 19 -8.04 2.41 -22.76
N GLY A 20 -6.76 2.05 -22.74
CA GLY A 20 -5.98 1.98 -21.51
C GLY A 20 -5.76 3.35 -20.89
N PHE A 21 -5.55 4.38 -21.73
CA PHE A 21 -5.40 5.76 -21.29
C PHE A 21 -6.67 6.31 -20.62
N VAL A 22 -7.83 6.14 -21.27
CA VAL A 22 -9.15 6.55 -20.73
C VAL A 22 -9.43 5.87 -19.40
N VAL A 23 -9.22 4.56 -19.31
CA VAL A 23 -9.44 3.82 -18.05
C VAL A 23 -8.51 4.30 -16.94
N THR A 24 -7.25 4.62 -17.27
CA THR A 24 -6.29 5.16 -16.30
C THR A 24 -6.74 6.55 -15.82
N ILE A 25 -7.24 7.41 -16.70
CA ILE A 25 -7.79 8.71 -16.33
C ILE A 25 -9.01 8.54 -15.42
N ILE A 26 -9.96 7.66 -15.77
CA ILE A 26 -11.17 7.45 -14.97
C ILE A 26 -10.80 6.97 -13.57
N ILE A 27 -9.89 6.01 -13.43
CA ILE A 27 -9.43 5.54 -12.12
C ILE A 27 -8.69 6.65 -11.38
N GLY A 28 -7.86 7.43 -12.08
CA GLY A 28 -7.18 8.59 -11.50
C GLY A 28 -8.17 9.61 -10.94
N CYS A 29 -9.17 10.00 -11.74
CA CYS A 29 -10.23 10.91 -11.31
C CYS A 29 -11.05 10.35 -10.15
N LEU A 30 -11.47 9.08 -10.23
CA LEU A 30 -12.17 8.42 -9.14
C LEU A 30 -11.32 8.41 -7.88
N ALA A 31 -10.05 8.04 -7.98
CA ALA A 31 -9.13 8.02 -6.85
C ALA A 31 -8.93 9.42 -6.25
N THR A 32 -8.77 10.45 -7.07
CA THR A 32 -8.64 11.84 -6.63
C THR A 32 -9.92 12.31 -5.94
N ILE A 33 -11.09 11.97 -6.46
CA ILE A 33 -12.36 12.30 -5.82
C ILE A 33 -12.49 11.53 -4.50
N THR A 34 -12.39 10.20 -4.52
CA THR A 34 -12.61 9.38 -3.32
C THR A 34 -11.53 9.54 -2.25
N LEU A 35 -10.31 9.96 -2.57
CA LEU A 35 -9.30 10.23 -1.54
C LEU A 35 -9.22 11.71 -1.17
N GLY A 36 -9.67 12.60 -2.05
CA GLY A 36 -9.61 14.05 -1.85
C GLY A 36 -10.87 14.66 -1.22
N LEU A 37 -11.97 13.93 -1.19
CA LEU A 37 -13.23 14.41 -0.62
C LEU A 37 -13.14 14.55 0.90
N GLN A 38 -13.55 15.71 1.40
CA GLN A 38 -13.77 15.98 2.83
C GLN A 38 -12.54 15.79 3.74
N ILE A 39 -11.32 16.00 3.22
CA ILE A 39 -10.07 15.87 4.01
C ILE A 39 -10.12 16.68 5.33
N ASN A 40 -10.73 17.86 5.31
CA ASN A 40 -10.83 18.73 6.48
C ASN A 40 -12.17 18.61 7.24
N THR A 41 -13.21 18.10 6.58
CA THR A 41 -14.60 18.23 7.07
C THR A 41 -15.24 16.90 7.44
N LEU A 42 -14.55 15.76 7.24
CA LEU A 42 -15.10 14.44 7.51
C LEU A 42 -15.37 14.24 9.02
N ILE A 43 -14.41 14.63 9.86
CA ILE A 43 -14.53 14.63 11.32
C ILE A 43 -13.77 15.86 11.84
N ASP A 44 -14.43 16.63 12.69
CA ASP A 44 -13.82 17.78 13.37
C ASP A 44 -12.80 17.31 14.41
N GLY A 45 -11.65 17.98 14.45
CA GLY A 45 -10.57 17.69 15.41
C GLY A 45 -9.57 16.65 14.91
N GLN A 46 -8.77 16.14 15.84
CA GLN A 46 -7.67 15.20 15.57
C GLN A 46 -7.67 14.04 16.57
N ASN A 47 -7.20 12.88 16.13
CA ASN A 47 -7.02 11.72 17.00
C ASN A 47 -5.63 11.69 17.66
N LYS A 48 -5.42 10.80 18.63
CA LYS A 48 -4.15 10.67 19.37
C LYS A 48 -2.91 10.44 18.48
N PHE A 49 -3.04 9.71 17.38
CA PHE A 49 -1.94 9.43 16.45
C PHE A 49 -1.62 10.63 15.56
N GLU A 50 -2.64 11.39 15.17
CA GLU A 50 -2.46 12.67 14.48
C GLU A 50 -1.77 13.67 15.40
N THR A 51 -2.16 13.78 16.67
CA THR A 51 -1.50 14.64 17.66
C THR A 51 0.00 14.34 17.76
N ILE A 52 0.39 13.06 17.93
CA ILE A 52 1.81 12.66 18.00
C ILE A 52 2.57 13.05 16.72
N THR A 53 1.93 12.92 15.57
CA THR A 53 2.55 13.28 14.29
C THR A 53 2.73 14.79 14.17
N LEU A 54 1.76 15.58 14.63
CA LEU A 54 1.82 17.05 14.60
C LEU A 54 2.84 17.61 15.58
N GLU A 55 2.95 17.05 16.78
CA GLU A 55 4.00 17.40 17.74
C GLU A 55 5.40 17.17 17.15
N HIS A 56 5.57 16.11 16.37
CA HIS A 56 6.82 15.87 15.64
C HIS A 56 7.03 16.93 14.54
N LEU A 57 6.00 17.24 13.76
CA LEU A 57 6.08 18.22 12.67
C LEU A 57 6.32 19.66 13.16
N GLN A 58 5.92 20.01 14.39
CA GLN A 58 6.17 21.33 14.98
C GLN A 58 7.66 21.59 15.24
N ASN A 59 8.42 20.55 15.57
CA ASN A 59 9.85 20.67 15.85
C ASN A 59 10.72 20.33 14.62
N PHE A 60 10.13 19.72 13.59
CA PHE A 60 10.75 19.44 12.30
C PHE A 60 10.97 20.73 11.47
N PRO A 61 12.06 20.89 10.69
CA PRO A 61 13.20 20.00 10.53
C PRO A 61 14.30 20.30 11.55
N ASN A 62 14.40 19.48 12.60
CA ASN A 62 15.55 19.50 13.48
C ASN A 62 16.52 18.34 13.12
N PRO A 63 17.80 18.61 12.80
CA PRO A 63 18.76 17.54 12.49
C PRO A 63 19.01 16.58 13.67
N THR A 64 18.65 16.96 14.90
CA THR A 64 18.75 16.10 16.08
C THR A 64 17.47 15.30 16.35
N GLU A 65 16.52 15.22 15.43
CA GLU A 65 15.26 14.49 15.63
C GLU A 65 15.27 13.05 15.11
N ARG A 66 14.19 12.34 15.46
CA ARG A 66 13.98 10.96 15.05
C ARG A 66 13.61 10.90 13.56
N MET A 67 14.42 10.22 12.76
CA MET A 67 14.20 10.14 11.31
C MET A 67 13.24 9.00 10.89
N ILE A 68 12.70 8.22 11.84
CA ILE A 68 11.65 7.24 11.53
C ILE A 68 10.48 7.95 10.83
N ASN A 69 9.98 7.33 9.76
CA ASN A 69 8.91 7.87 8.91
C ASN A 69 9.28 9.17 8.16
N ALA A 70 10.55 9.55 8.07
CA ALA A 70 11.00 10.71 7.30
C ALA A 70 10.44 10.80 5.86
N PRO A 71 10.26 9.68 5.09
CA PRO A 71 9.63 9.73 3.77
C PRO A 71 8.22 10.33 3.76
N TYR A 72 7.51 10.31 4.90
CA TYR A 72 6.22 10.97 5.09
C TYR A 72 6.37 12.35 5.74
N LEU A 73 7.19 12.47 6.78
CA LEU A 73 7.34 13.71 7.55
C LEU A 73 7.88 14.87 6.71
N VAL A 74 8.85 14.62 5.84
CA VAL A 74 9.43 15.65 4.97
C VAL A 74 8.37 16.24 4.03
N PRO A 75 7.63 15.45 3.21
CA PRO A 75 6.51 15.98 2.44
C PRO A 75 5.41 16.62 3.29
N ALA A 76 5.05 16.02 4.44
CA ALA A 76 4.01 16.56 5.32
C ALA A 76 4.35 17.97 5.83
N TYR A 77 5.60 18.18 6.24
CA TYR A 77 6.09 19.49 6.65
C TYR A 77 6.06 20.51 5.50
N ILE A 78 6.55 20.12 4.32
CA ILE A 78 6.55 21.01 3.13
C ILE A 78 5.12 21.40 2.74
N VAL A 79 4.19 20.44 2.70
CA VAL A 79 2.79 20.73 2.34
C VAL A 79 2.11 21.54 3.45
N GLY A 80 2.36 21.22 4.72
CA GLY A 80 1.77 21.94 5.86
C GLY A 80 2.23 23.39 5.97
N THR A 81 3.50 23.66 5.70
CA THR A 81 4.04 25.03 5.63
C THR A 81 3.51 25.81 4.44
N ILE A 82 3.34 25.19 3.27
CA ILE A 82 2.73 25.86 2.10
C ILE A 82 1.24 26.18 2.35
N ALA A 83 0.55 25.34 3.12
CA ALA A 83 -0.88 25.47 3.39
C ALA A 83 -1.19 26.31 4.64
N ASP A 84 -0.17 26.81 5.36
CA ASP A 84 -0.29 27.45 6.68
C ASP A 84 -1.15 26.65 7.69
N ASN A 85 -1.17 25.32 7.54
CA ASN A 85 -1.94 24.41 8.38
C ASN A 85 -1.30 23.02 8.38
N MET A 86 -0.64 22.67 9.48
CA MET A 86 0.12 21.43 9.57
C MET A 86 -0.77 20.18 9.55
N LEU A 87 -1.96 20.24 10.17
CA LEU A 87 -2.93 19.13 10.15
C LEU A 87 -3.41 18.85 8.73
N LEU A 88 -3.86 19.89 8.03
CA LEU A 88 -4.32 19.77 6.65
C LEU A 88 -3.19 19.31 5.71
N GLY A 89 -1.98 19.85 5.89
CA GLY A 89 -0.83 19.45 5.07
C GLY A 89 -0.40 18.00 5.28
N ALA A 90 -0.45 17.51 6.51
CA ALA A 90 -0.19 16.11 6.83
C ALA A 90 -1.28 15.19 6.24
N ARG A 91 -2.58 15.50 6.43
CA ARG A 91 -3.66 14.72 5.80
C ARG A 91 -3.56 14.73 4.27
N ALA A 92 -3.26 15.88 3.66
CA ALA A 92 -3.07 15.98 2.21
C ALA A 92 -1.88 15.12 1.72
N THR A 93 -0.81 15.04 2.52
CA THR A 93 0.33 14.17 2.23
C THR A 93 -0.07 12.70 2.26
N SER A 94 -0.88 12.26 3.22
CA SER A 94 -1.45 10.90 3.24
C SER A 94 -2.28 10.60 1.99
N VAL A 95 -3.11 11.55 1.55
CA VAL A 95 -3.90 11.43 0.32
C VAL A 95 -3.00 11.30 -0.91
N ILE A 96 -1.95 12.11 -1.02
CA ILE A 96 -0.97 12.03 -2.11
C ILE A 96 -0.31 10.64 -2.14
N PHE A 97 0.12 10.13 -0.99
CA PHE A 97 0.68 8.78 -0.90
C PHE A 97 -0.34 7.69 -1.22
N GLY A 98 -1.62 7.86 -0.86
CA GLY A 98 -2.72 6.96 -1.25
C GLY A 98 -2.96 6.93 -2.76
N LEU A 99 -2.91 8.09 -3.42
CA LEU A 99 -2.98 8.19 -4.88
C LEU A 99 -1.78 7.51 -5.55
N LEU A 100 -0.57 7.77 -5.05
CA LEU A 100 0.64 7.10 -5.54
C LEU A 100 0.57 5.59 -5.33
N ALA A 101 0.10 5.12 -4.18
CA ALA A 101 -0.11 3.70 -3.90
C ALA A 101 -1.10 3.06 -4.90
N THR A 102 -2.18 3.76 -5.25
CA THR A 102 -3.16 3.32 -6.25
C THR A 102 -2.51 3.13 -7.63
N VAL A 103 -1.70 4.10 -8.05
CA VAL A 103 -0.95 4.03 -9.32
C VAL A 103 0.06 2.88 -9.30
N VAL A 104 0.82 2.73 -8.22
CA VAL A 104 1.81 1.66 -8.07
C VAL A 104 1.14 0.28 -8.10
N LEU A 105 0.02 0.11 -7.39
CA LEU A 105 -0.78 -1.12 -7.42
C LEU A 105 -1.28 -1.40 -8.83
N PHE A 106 -1.84 -0.40 -9.53
CA PHE A 106 -2.29 -0.55 -10.91
C PHE A 106 -1.17 -1.05 -11.82
N MET A 107 0.02 -0.43 -11.74
CA MET A 107 1.19 -0.83 -12.52
C MET A 107 1.61 -2.28 -12.23
N LEU A 108 1.59 -2.68 -10.96
CA LEU A 108 1.92 -4.04 -10.54
C LEU A 108 0.90 -5.05 -11.08
N LEU A 109 -0.39 -4.80 -10.88
CA LEU A 109 -1.47 -5.68 -11.34
C LEU A 109 -1.50 -5.79 -12.87
N LYS A 110 -1.31 -4.68 -13.58
CA LYS A 110 -1.23 -4.67 -15.05
C LYS A 110 -0.07 -5.51 -15.55
N ARG A 111 1.03 -5.57 -14.81
CA ARG A 111 2.21 -6.38 -15.15
C ARG A 111 2.00 -7.87 -14.85
N TRP A 112 1.17 -8.20 -13.86
CA TRP A 112 0.95 -9.58 -13.42
C TRP A 112 -0.25 -10.24 -14.11
N PHE A 113 -1.26 -9.44 -14.46
CA PHE A 113 -2.53 -9.87 -15.04
C PHE A 113 -2.82 -9.09 -16.33
N THR A 114 -4.03 -8.54 -16.46
CA THR A 114 -4.46 -7.70 -17.60
C THR A 114 -4.81 -6.29 -17.13
N THR A 115 -4.91 -5.34 -18.06
CA THR A 115 -5.32 -3.96 -17.76
C THR A 115 -6.71 -3.91 -17.10
N GLN A 116 -7.65 -4.76 -17.52
CA GLN A 116 -9.01 -4.81 -16.95
C GLN A 116 -8.98 -5.24 -15.49
N ILE A 117 -8.23 -6.28 -15.16
CA ILE A 117 -8.08 -6.76 -13.77
C ILE A 117 -7.34 -5.72 -12.92
N ALA A 118 -6.31 -5.08 -13.47
CA ALA A 118 -5.62 -4.00 -12.79
C ALA A 118 -6.57 -2.84 -12.45
N SER A 119 -7.47 -2.53 -13.38
CA SER A 119 -8.46 -1.47 -13.21
C SER A 119 -9.44 -1.79 -12.08
N VAL A 120 -9.98 -3.00 -12.09
CA VAL A 120 -10.89 -3.48 -11.04
C VAL A 120 -10.19 -3.55 -9.68
N GLY A 121 -8.97 -4.09 -9.62
CA GLY A 121 -8.21 -4.18 -8.38
C GLY A 121 -7.88 -2.81 -7.79
N SER A 122 -7.51 -1.84 -8.62
CA SER A 122 -7.28 -0.46 -8.19
C SER A 122 -8.56 0.26 -7.76
N LEU A 123 -9.69 0.01 -8.43
CA LEU A 123 -10.99 0.55 -8.02
C LEU A 123 -11.37 0.03 -6.62
N LEU A 124 -11.34 -1.29 -6.42
CA LEU A 124 -11.63 -1.90 -5.12
C LEU A 124 -10.69 -1.41 -4.02
N PHE A 125 -9.41 -1.21 -4.35
CA PHE A 125 -8.41 -0.67 -3.43
C PHE A 125 -8.75 0.76 -3.00
N VAL A 126 -9.02 1.66 -3.94
CA VAL A 126 -9.23 3.07 -3.62
C VAL A 126 -10.57 3.35 -2.94
N THR A 127 -11.56 2.47 -3.16
CA THR A 127 -12.87 2.56 -2.50
C THR A 127 -12.92 1.82 -1.16
N SER A 128 -11.85 1.15 -0.76
CA SER A 128 -11.76 0.41 0.50
C SER A 128 -11.92 1.32 1.70
N SER A 129 -12.78 0.97 2.66
CA SER A 129 -12.93 1.77 3.88
C SER A 129 -11.62 1.85 4.68
N TRP A 130 -10.79 0.80 4.64
CA TRP A 130 -9.52 0.76 5.35
C TRP A 130 -8.45 1.63 4.69
N VAL A 131 -8.34 1.59 3.35
CA VAL A 131 -7.42 2.47 2.60
C VAL A 131 -7.84 3.92 2.74
N LEU A 132 -9.13 4.20 2.67
CA LEU A 132 -9.69 5.53 2.87
C LEU A 132 -9.35 6.06 4.26
N ALA A 133 -9.59 5.27 5.33
CA ALA A 133 -9.26 5.68 6.70
C ALA A 133 -7.78 6.01 6.89
N VAL A 134 -6.87 5.17 6.38
CA VAL A 134 -5.42 5.43 6.48
C VAL A 134 -5.00 6.64 5.66
N SER A 135 -5.61 6.86 4.49
CA SER A 135 -5.25 7.96 3.59
C SER A 135 -5.79 9.33 4.05
N HIS A 136 -6.82 9.36 4.90
CA HIS A 136 -7.41 10.62 5.41
C HIS A 136 -6.84 11.05 6.77
N GLN A 137 -5.92 10.29 7.35
CA GLN A 137 -5.31 10.62 8.64
C GLN A 137 -3.96 11.31 8.47
N ALA A 138 -3.67 12.30 9.31
CA ALA A 138 -2.36 12.94 9.43
C ALA A 138 -1.35 12.03 10.15
N THR A 139 -1.12 10.83 9.63
CA THR A 139 -0.20 9.84 10.21
C THR A 139 0.65 9.16 9.14
N PRO A 140 1.86 8.70 9.46
CA PRO A 140 2.71 7.98 8.52
C PRO A 140 2.23 6.56 8.18
N LEU A 141 1.05 6.14 8.64
CA LEU A 141 0.50 4.79 8.41
C LEU A 141 0.39 4.44 6.92
N ILE A 142 0.17 5.43 6.05
CA ILE A 142 0.14 5.25 4.60
C ILE A 142 1.44 4.66 4.05
N LEU A 143 2.57 4.87 4.72
CA LEU A 143 3.86 4.28 4.35
C LEU A 143 3.83 2.75 4.42
N LEU A 144 3.05 2.16 5.33
CA LEU A 144 2.87 0.71 5.43
C LEU A 144 2.12 0.14 4.21
N ILE A 145 1.38 0.97 3.46
CA ILE A 145 0.71 0.56 2.22
C ILE A 145 1.62 0.75 1.02
N ILE A 146 2.15 1.97 0.83
CA ILE A 146 2.90 2.27 -0.39
C ILE A 146 4.27 1.57 -0.44
N THR A 147 4.91 1.34 0.71
CA THR A 147 6.28 0.79 0.75
C THR A 147 6.34 -0.66 0.27
N PRO A 148 5.51 -1.61 0.75
CA PRO A 148 5.48 -2.97 0.19
C PRO A 148 5.14 -2.96 -1.31
N LEU A 149 4.24 -2.06 -1.75
CA LEU A 149 3.90 -1.92 -3.17
C LEU A 149 5.09 -1.45 -4.00
N LEU A 150 5.85 -0.46 -3.53
CA LEU A 150 7.06 0.04 -4.17
C LEU A 150 8.13 -1.05 -4.27
N LEU A 151 8.34 -1.82 -3.19
CA LEU A 151 9.26 -2.96 -3.20
C LEU A 151 8.83 -4.03 -4.22
N LEU A 152 7.55 -4.41 -4.25
CA LEU A 152 7.04 -5.43 -5.17
C LEU A 152 7.07 -4.96 -6.64
N VAL A 153 6.69 -3.71 -6.93
CA VAL A 153 6.70 -3.17 -8.29
C VAL A 153 8.11 -2.99 -8.81
N SER A 154 9.03 -2.49 -7.99
CA SER A 154 10.41 -2.24 -8.39
C SER A 154 11.16 -3.56 -8.60
N LEU A 155 10.95 -4.54 -7.73
CA LEU A 155 11.47 -5.91 -7.92
C LEU A 155 10.91 -6.54 -9.20
N THR A 156 9.59 -6.44 -9.42
CA THR A 156 8.94 -6.95 -10.64
C THR A 156 9.50 -6.27 -11.89
N LYS A 157 9.72 -4.95 -11.85
CA LYS A 157 10.26 -4.18 -12.97
C LYS A 157 11.71 -4.59 -13.26
N TYR A 158 12.55 -4.69 -12.23
CA TYR A 158 13.93 -5.12 -12.34
C TYR A 158 14.06 -6.54 -12.91
N VAL A 159 13.35 -7.51 -12.34
CA VAL A 159 13.42 -8.92 -12.75
C VAL A 159 12.98 -9.10 -14.20
N ASN A 160 11.97 -8.35 -14.65
CA ASN A 160 11.44 -8.45 -16.01
C ASN A 160 12.05 -7.43 -16.98
N ALA A 161 13.04 -6.64 -16.56
CA ALA A 161 13.70 -5.67 -17.43
C ALA A 161 14.52 -6.39 -18.50
N LYS A 162 14.24 -6.06 -19.76
CA LYS A 162 15.05 -6.44 -20.93
C LYS A 162 15.98 -5.29 -21.35
N GLN A 163 15.46 -4.07 -21.28
CA GLN A 163 16.18 -2.82 -21.50
C GLN A 163 16.17 -2.00 -20.20
N HIS A 164 17.12 -1.08 -20.03
CA HIS A 164 17.25 -0.24 -18.84
C HIS A 164 17.26 -1.03 -17.51
N VAL A 165 17.96 -2.18 -17.50
CA VAL A 165 18.09 -3.06 -16.33
C VAL A 165 18.67 -2.29 -15.15
N TYR A 166 19.72 -1.51 -15.39
CA TYR A 166 20.37 -0.70 -14.36
C TYR A 166 19.46 0.38 -13.77
N ALA A 167 18.66 1.09 -14.58
CA ALA A 167 17.71 2.08 -14.06
C ALA A 167 16.61 1.42 -13.20
N SER A 168 16.16 0.23 -13.60
CA SER A 168 15.19 -0.55 -12.80
C SER A 168 15.80 -1.06 -11.50
N PHE A 169 17.10 -1.37 -11.49
CA PHE A 169 17.87 -1.73 -10.30
C PHE A 169 18.03 -0.52 -9.35
N LEU A 170 18.36 0.66 -9.87
CA LEU A 170 18.42 1.89 -9.06
C LEU A 170 17.08 2.23 -8.40
N LEU A 171 15.96 2.05 -9.13
CA LEU A 171 14.62 2.22 -8.55
C LEU A 171 14.37 1.26 -7.38
N LEU A 172 14.78 0.00 -7.51
CA LEU A 172 14.68 -0.99 -6.44
C LEU A 172 15.53 -0.61 -5.23
N VAL A 173 16.76 -0.13 -5.47
CA VAL A 173 17.67 0.34 -4.42
C VAL A 173 17.11 1.56 -3.69
N ALA A 174 16.55 2.53 -4.41
CA ALA A 174 15.87 3.67 -3.80
C ALA A 174 14.64 3.22 -2.99
N SER A 175 13.87 2.24 -3.48
CA SER A 175 12.72 1.69 -2.76
C SER A 175 13.14 0.95 -1.48
N LEU A 176 14.27 0.24 -1.51
CA LEU A 176 14.87 -0.40 -0.33
C LEU A 176 15.33 0.64 0.71
N ALA A 177 15.96 1.73 0.25
CA ALA A 177 16.40 2.80 1.14
C ALA A 177 15.20 3.50 1.81
N LEU A 178 14.16 3.85 1.05
CA LEU A 178 12.92 4.42 1.59
C LEU A 178 12.25 3.47 2.58
N ALA A 179 12.21 2.18 2.27
CA ALA A 179 11.64 1.18 3.16
C ALA A 179 12.36 1.10 4.52
N ALA A 180 13.66 1.41 4.58
CA ALA A 180 14.43 1.35 5.82
C ALA A 180 14.01 2.41 6.86
N TYR A 181 13.27 3.44 6.44
CA TYR A 181 12.74 4.47 7.34
C TYR A 181 11.39 4.08 7.98
N VAL A 182 10.76 3.01 7.50
CA VAL A 182 9.37 2.67 7.84
C VAL A 182 9.36 1.51 8.84
N PRO A 183 8.62 1.63 9.96
CA PRO A 183 8.43 0.53 10.90
C PRO A 183 7.96 -0.76 10.22
N PHE A 184 8.41 -1.92 10.72
CA PHE A 184 8.09 -3.26 10.22
C PHE A 184 8.65 -3.60 8.81
N MET A 185 9.17 -2.64 8.06
CA MET A 185 9.64 -2.85 6.69
C MET A 185 11.03 -3.50 6.59
N PHE A 186 11.75 -3.60 7.72
CA PHE A 186 12.98 -4.39 7.81
C PHE A 186 12.80 -5.81 7.27
N TRP A 187 11.67 -6.44 7.57
CA TRP A 187 11.41 -7.81 7.17
C TRP A 187 11.09 -7.97 5.66
N PRO A 188 10.18 -7.18 5.06
CA PRO A 188 10.07 -7.08 3.60
C PRO A 188 11.40 -6.81 2.88
N ILE A 189 12.28 -5.96 3.43
CA ILE A 189 13.62 -5.71 2.87
C ILE A 189 14.41 -7.03 2.81
N ILE A 190 14.46 -7.79 3.91
CA ILE A 190 15.14 -9.10 3.94
C ILE A 190 14.56 -10.05 2.89
N VAL A 191 13.23 -10.12 2.75
CA VAL A 191 12.58 -10.98 1.75
C VAL A 191 13.00 -10.59 0.33
N VAL A 192 13.03 -9.29 0.02
CA VAL A 192 13.46 -8.79 -1.30
C VAL A 192 14.94 -9.08 -1.55
N LEU A 193 15.81 -8.81 -0.58
CA LEU A 193 17.24 -9.10 -0.69
C LEU A 193 17.50 -10.60 -0.84
N GLY A 194 16.81 -11.45 -0.07
CA GLY A 194 16.86 -12.90 -0.20
C GLY A 194 16.39 -13.38 -1.57
N ALA A 195 15.28 -12.83 -2.08
CA ALA A 195 14.81 -13.11 -3.43
C ALA A 195 15.83 -12.72 -4.50
N MET A 196 16.49 -11.56 -4.35
CA MET A 196 17.53 -11.10 -5.27
C MET A 196 18.75 -12.02 -5.27
N SER A 197 19.26 -12.36 -4.08
CA SER A 197 20.47 -13.16 -3.91
C SER A 197 20.28 -14.63 -4.28
N TYR A 198 19.09 -15.20 -4.04
CA TYR A 198 18.83 -16.62 -4.28
C TYR A 198 18.04 -16.88 -5.57
N LEU A 199 16.85 -16.28 -5.72
CA LEU A 199 15.93 -16.58 -6.83
C LEU A 199 16.29 -15.84 -8.12
N TYR A 200 16.83 -14.64 -8.01
CA TYR A 200 17.14 -13.75 -9.13
C TYR A 200 18.64 -13.46 -9.30
N ARG A 201 19.51 -14.32 -8.74
CA ARG A 201 20.98 -14.17 -8.77
C ARG A 201 21.55 -13.90 -10.16
N HIS A 202 21.00 -14.56 -11.19
CA HIS A 202 21.46 -14.40 -12.57
C HIS A 202 21.22 -13.00 -13.12
N LYS A 203 20.18 -12.30 -12.65
CA LYS A 203 19.94 -10.89 -13.01
C LYS A 203 20.95 -9.97 -12.33
N LEU A 204 21.28 -10.26 -11.06
CA LEU A 204 22.30 -9.51 -10.32
C LEU A 204 23.70 -9.64 -10.96
N GLN A 205 24.03 -10.83 -11.44
CA GLN A 205 25.30 -11.11 -12.15
C GLN A 205 25.44 -10.40 -13.49
N GLN A 206 24.34 -9.90 -14.08
CA GLN A 206 24.40 -9.10 -15.32
C GLN A 206 24.86 -7.66 -15.09
N LEU A 207 24.89 -7.20 -13.84
CA LEU A 207 25.32 -5.85 -13.49
C LEU A 207 26.84 -5.78 -13.37
N SER A 208 27.43 -4.70 -13.86
CA SER A 208 28.87 -4.48 -13.70
C SER A 208 29.21 -4.12 -12.24
N LYS A 209 30.44 -4.40 -11.80
CA LYS A 209 30.90 -4.01 -10.46
C LYS A 209 30.75 -2.50 -10.20
N LYS A 210 30.96 -1.67 -11.23
CA LYS A 210 30.76 -0.21 -11.17
C LYS A 210 29.29 0.15 -10.91
N GLN A 211 28.35 -0.51 -11.60
CA GLN A 211 26.92 -0.31 -11.40
C GLN A 211 26.50 -0.68 -9.98
N ILE A 212 27.00 -1.79 -9.45
CA ILE A 212 26.74 -2.20 -8.07
C ILE A 212 27.33 -1.19 -7.09
N LEU A 213 28.56 -0.69 -7.32
CA LEU A 213 29.19 0.31 -6.47
C LEU A 213 28.41 1.64 -6.44
N ILE A 214 27.96 2.13 -7.60
CA ILE A 214 27.14 3.35 -7.69
C ILE A 214 25.80 3.15 -6.98
N ALA A 215 25.16 1.99 -7.17
CA ALA A 215 23.93 1.67 -6.47
C ALA A 215 24.12 1.58 -4.95
N ALA A 216 25.22 0.97 -4.49
CA ALA A 216 25.57 0.95 -3.07
C ALA A 216 25.83 2.36 -2.52
N GLY A 217 26.49 3.22 -3.29
CA GLY A 217 26.67 4.63 -2.96
C GLY A 217 25.34 5.39 -2.86
N LEU A 218 24.41 5.17 -3.79
CA LEU A 218 23.06 5.74 -3.74
C LEU A 218 22.29 5.24 -2.51
N TYR A 219 22.33 3.94 -2.22
CA TYR A 219 21.70 3.37 -1.03
C TYR A 219 22.26 4.01 0.23
N ALA A 220 23.59 4.05 0.37
CA ALA A 220 24.26 4.64 1.52
C ALA A 220 23.87 6.12 1.68
N LEU A 221 23.94 6.91 0.59
CA LEU A 221 23.56 8.32 0.59
C LEU A 221 22.12 8.53 1.10
N LEU A 222 21.17 7.74 0.58
CA LEU A 222 19.77 7.83 1.00
C LEU A 222 19.55 7.32 2.43
N LEU A 223 20.41 6.44 2.94
CA LEU A 223 20.32 5.90 4.30
C LEU A 223 21.05 6.76 5.34
N VAL A 224 21.94 7.69 4.94
CA VAL A 224 22.76 8.50 5.86
C VAL A 224 21.93 9.17 6.96
N PRO A 225 20.82 9.88 6.68
CA PRO A 225 20.03 10.51 7.73
C PRO A 225 19.50 9.51 8.76
N MET A 226 19.08 8.33 8.30
CA MET A 226 18.62 7.26 9.19
C MET A 226 19.74 6.73 10.07
N LEU A 227 20.93 6.51 9.49
CA LEU A 227 22.09 6.02 10.23
C LEU A 227 22.51 7.01 11.33
N ILE A 228 22.50 8.30 11.03
CA ILE A 228 22.77 9.36 12.01
C ILE A 228 21.71 9.37 13.12
N SER A 229 20.42 9.24 12.77
CA SER A 229 19.36 9.24 13.77
C SER A 229 19.42 8.02 14.69
N VAL A 230 19.81 6.85 14.17
CA VAL A 230 19.97 5.62 14.96
C VAL A 230 21.11 5.74 15.98
N THR A 231 22.21 6.44 15.67
CA THR A 231 23.29 6.63 16.65
C THR A 231 22.88 7.56 17.80
N GLN A 232 22.00 8.52 17.53
CA GLN A 232 21.46 9.44 18.54
C GLN A 232 20.31 8.81 19.34
N TYR A 233 19.49 7.97 18.70
CA TYR A 233 18.30 7.34 19.28
C TYR A 233 18.28 5.84 18.97
N PRO A 234 19.12 5.04 19.65
CA PRO A 234 19.24 3.61 19.37
C PRO A 234 17.95 2.83 19.56
N GLY A 235 17.02 3.34 20.39
CA GLY A 235 15.68 2.75 20.58
C GLY A 235 14.85 2.66 19.29
N GLN A 236 15.13 3.49 18.28
CA GLN A 236 14.47 3.48 16.98
C GLN A 236 14.62 2.14 16.24
N LEU A 237 15.75 1.44 16.43
CA LEU A 237 15.98 0.15 15.77
C LEU A 237 14.91 -0.88 16.15
N LYS A 238 14.43 -0.85 17.40
CA LYS A 238 13.39 -1.76 17.88
C LYS A 238 12.05 -1.48 17.18
N GLU A 239 11.72 -0.22 16.94
CA GLU A 239 10.52 0.17 16.19
C GLU A 239 10.59 -0.28 14.72
N LEU A 240 11.76 -0.15 14.07
CA LEU A 240 11.96 -0.60 12.68
C LEU A 240 11.79 -2.11 12.49
N ILE A 241 12.28 -2.90 13.43
CA ILE A 241 12.11 -4.37 13.40
C ILE A 241 10.70 -4.80 13.85
N GLY A 242 9.86 -3.87 14.31
CA GLY A 242 8.47 -4.15 14.68
C GLY A 242 8.25 -4.53 16.15
N ILE A 243 9.15 -4.13 17.04
CA ILE A 243 9.04 -4.29 18.50
C ILE A 243 9.02 -2.87 19.12
N PRO A 244 7.93 -2.10 18.98
CA PRO A 244 7.89 -0.69 19.38
C PRO A 244 7.94 -0.49 20.89
N THR A 245 7.47 -1.46 21.68
CA THR A 245 7.54 -1.45 23.15
C THR A 245 8.85 -2.06 23.65
N MET A 246 9.40 -1.58 24.77
CA MET A 246 10.61 -2.18 25.36
C MET A 246 10.46 -3.66 25.73
N ILE A 247 9.21 -4.13 25.84
CA ILE A 247 8.83 -5.46 26.29
C ILE A 247 8.12 -6.16 25.12
N LEU A 248 8.62 -7.34 24.76
CA LEU A 248 7.94 -8.25 23.84
C LEU A 248 6.64 -8.74 24.49
N PRO A 249 5.55 -8.93 23.71
CA PRO A 249 4.34 -9.53 24.26
C PRO A 249 4.66 -10.91 24.83
N ASP A 250 4.02 -11.24 25.95
CA ASP A 250 4.06 -12.61 26.48
C ASP A 250 3.43 -13.57 25.46
N VAL A 251 3.75 -14.86 25.59
CA VAL A 251 3.31 -15.90 24.64
C VAL A 251 1.78 -15.90 24.47
N THR A 252 1.04 -15.64 25.54
CA THR A 252 -0.43 -15.61 25.51
C THR A 252 -0.93 -14.41 24.71
N THR A 253 -0.37 -13.21 24.95
CA THR A 253 -0.74 -12.01 24.18
C THR A 253 -0.34 -12.14 22.71
N TYR A 254 0.85 -12.69 22.42
CA TYR A 254 1.27 -12.94 21.04
C TYR A 254 0.29 -13.88 20.33
N ALA A 255 -0.07 -15.01 20.96
CA ALA A 255 -1.02 -15.96 20.39
C ALA A 255 -2.40 -15.34 20.17
N LYS A 256 -2.88 -14.52 21.12
CA LYS A 256 -4.12 -13.75 20.98
C LYS A 256 -4.04 -12.78 19.81
N ASN A 257 -2.98 -11.98 19.70
CA ASN A 257 -2.79 -11.02 18.60
C ASN A 257 -2.71 -11.75 17.25
N PHE A 258 -2.04 -12.90 17.21
CA PHE A 258 -1.92 -13.73 16.01
C PHE A 258 -3.28 -14.27 15.55
N LEU A 259 -4.19 -14.64 16.46
CA LEU A 259 -5.55 -15.02 16.09
C LEU A 259 -6.41 -13.80 15.71
N TRP A 260 -6.30 -12.73 16.49
CA TRP A 260 -7.08 -11.51 16.30
C TRP A 260 -6.79 -10.82 14.97
N GLN A 261 -5.56 -10.83 14.45
CA GLN A 261 -5.30 -10.25 13.12
C GLN A 261 -6.10 -10.97 12.02
N PHE A 262 -6.29 -12.30 12.08
CA PHE A 262 -7.11 -13.01 11.10
C PHE A 262 -8.60 -12.76 11.34
N SER A 263 -9.04 -12.79 12.60
CA SER A 263 -10.43 -12.47 12.93
C SER A 263 -10.81 -11.07 12.45
N THR A 264 -9.94 -10.07 12.68
CA THR A 264 -10.17 -8.69 12.28
C THR A 264 -10.25 -8.52 10.77
N LEU A 265 -9.51 -9.32 10.00
CA LEU A 265 -9.60 -9.30 8.54
C LEU A 265 -10.91 -9.94 8.02
N PHE A 266 -11.32 -11.09 8.57
CA PHE A 266 -12.32 -11.96 7.94
C PHE A 266 -13.67 -12.05 8.66
N PHE A 267 -13.73 -11.81 9.97
CA PHE A 267 -14.89 -12.16 10.80
C PHE A 267 -15.34 -11.02 11.73
N VAL A 268 -14.56 -10.73 12.77
CA VAL A 268 -14.87 -9.74 13.80
C VAL A 268 -13.60 -9.02 14.19
N ALA A 269 -13.66 -7.69 14.15
CA ALA A 269 -12.57 -6.81 14.54
C ALA A 269 -12.62 -6.46 16.03
N GLN A 270 -11.47 -6.31 16.65
CA GLN A 270 -11.38 -5.60 17.93
C GLN A 270 -11.64 -4.12 17.69
N PRO A 271 -12.49 -3.43 18.48
CA PRO A 271 -12.78 -2.02 18.28
C PRO A 271 -11.50 -1.17 18.21
N PHE A 272 -11.38 -0.38 17.15
CA PHE A 272 -10.31 0.59 16.96
C PHE A 272 -10.88 1.83 16.25
N PRO A 273 -11.62 2.68 16.98
CA PRO A 273 -12.42 3.77 16.42
C PRO A 273 -11.60 4.77 15.59
N GLU A 274 -10.29 4.84 15.83
CA GLU A 274 -9.35 5.64 15.05
C GLU A 274 -9.28 5.20 13.59
N LEU A 275 -9.51 3.92 13.25
CA LEU A 275 -9.39 3.41 11.87
C LEU A 275 -10.71 2.85 11.30
N TYR A 276 -11.61 2.30 12.11
CA TYR A 276 -12.81 1.65 11.59
C TYR A 276 -13.96 1.58 12.61
N VAL A 277 -15.16 1.34 12.08
CA VAL A 277 -16.42 1.33 12.84
C VAL A 277 -16.61 0.03 13.60
N GLY A 278 -16.77 0.15 14.92
CA GLY A 278 -17.16 -0.93 15.82
C GLY A 278 -16.30 -2.18 15.65
N SER A 279 -16.95 -3.34 15.65
CA SER A 279 -16.31 -4.66 15.55
C SER A 279 -16.44 -5.30 14.16
N LEU A 280 -16.75 -4.51 13.14
CA LEU A 280 -16.94 -5.01 11.77
C LEU A 280 -15.60 -5.48 11.19
N ALA A 281 -15.59 -6.66 10.55
CA ALA A 281 -14.43 -7.15 9.79
C ALA A 281 -13.94 -6.10 8.79
N LEU A 282 -12.63 -6.04 8.54
CA LEU A 282 -12.06 -5.08 7.61
C LEU A 282 -12.40 -5.37 6.15
N LEU A 283 -12.60 -6.65 5.80
CA LEU A 283 -12.98 -7.05 4.46
C LEU A 283 -14.48 -7.34 4.39
N ASP A 284 -15.11 -6.84 3.33
CA ASP A 284 -16.48 -7.24 2.97
C ASP A 284 -16.52 -8.66 2.39
N ILE A 285 -17.71 -9.27 2.37
CA ILE A 285 -17.89 -10.67 1.97
C ILE A 285 -17.39 -10.97 0.55
N PHE A 286 -17.53 -10.02 -0.38
CA PHE A 286 -17.02 -10.18 -1.74
C PHE A 286 -15.49 -10.20 -1.74
N SER A 287 -14.87 -9.22 -1.05
CA SER A 287 -13.42 -9.17 -0.88
C SER A 287 -12.87 -10.44 -0.22
N VAL A 288 -13.54 -10.99 0.80
CA VAL A 288 -13.17 -12.26 1.45
C VAL A 288 -13.17 -13.41 0.45
N ALA A 289 -14.27 -13.59 -0.30
CA ALA A 289 -14.36 -14.65 -1.31
C ALA A 289 -13.26 -14.52 -2.38
N MET A 290 -12.97 -13.29 -2.83
CA MET A 290 -11.92 -13.04 -3.81
C MET A 290 -10.52 -13.27 -3.25
N VAL A 291 -10.26 -13.01 -1.96
CA VAL A 291 -8.98 -13.38 -1.33
C VAL A 291 -8.75 -14.88 -1.41
N PHE A 292 -9.74 -15.71 -1.05
CA PHE A 292 -9.59 -17.17 -1.10
C PHE A 292 -9.38 -17.70 -2.52
N LEU A 293 -10.15 -17.21 -3.50
CA LEU A 293 -9.92 -17.53 -4.92
C LEU A 293 -8.55 -17.03 -5.40
N GLY A 294 -8.12 -15.87 -4.91
CA GLY A 294 -6.81 -15.30 -5.18
C GLY A 294 -5.67 -16.17 -4.67
N ILE A 295 -5.78 -16.69 -3.44
CA ILE A 295 -4.82 -17.64 -2.87
C ILE A 295 -4.75 -18.89 -3.74
N TYR A 296 -5.91 -19.47 -4.11
CA TYR A 296 -5.96 -20.62 -5.01
C TYR A 296 -5.25 -20.34 -6.34
N HIS A 297 -5.54 -19.19 -6.97
CA HIS A 297 -4.87 -18.79 -8.21
C HIS A 297 -3.36 -18.68 -8.02
N PHE A 298 -2.93 -18.03 -6.95
CA PHE A 298 -1.54 -17.74 -6.67
C PHE A 298 -0.74 -19.02 -6.44
N VAL A 299 -1.29 -19.98 -5.70
CA VAL A 299 -0.65 -21.28 -5.45
C VAL A 299 -0.54 -22.09 -6.73
N LYS A 300 -1.60 -22.13 -7.55
CA LYS A 300 -1.71 -23.03 -8.70
C LYS A 300 -1.03 -22.49 -9.97
N TYR A 301 -1.15 -21.20 -10.26
CA TYR A 301 -0.81 -20.65 -11.58
C TYR A 301 0.35 -19.65 -11.59
N MET A 302 0.74 -19.05 -10.45
CA MET A 302 1.85 -18.08 -10.47
C MET A 302 3.22 -18.76 -10.67
N PRO A 303 4.15 -18.11 -11.40
CA PRO A 303 5.50 -18.64 -11.60
C PRO A 303 6.20 -18.90 -10.26
N LYS A 304 6.91 -20.05 -10.16
CA LYS A 304 7.53 -20.53 -8.91
C LYS A 304 8.31 -19.45 -8.14
N ARG A 305 9.18 -18.69 -8.81
CA ARG A 305 10.00 -17.64 -8.16
C ARG A 305 9.14 -16.53 -7.54
N ARG A 306 8.17 -16.02 -8.29
CA ARG A 306 7.23 -14.99 -7.81
C ARG A 306 6.37 -15.51 -6.67
N LYS A 307 5.86 -16.73 -6.84
CA LYS A 307 5.05 -17.41 -5.82
C LYS A 307 5.80 -17.52 -4.50
N VAL A 308 7.05 -18.00 -4.55
CA VAL A 308 7.90 -18.17 -3.36
C VAL A 308 8.20 -16.82 -2.69
N SER A 309 8.67 -15.81 -3.43
CA SER A 309 8.96 -14.50 -2.85
C SER A 309 7.76 -13.85 -2.18
N PHE A 310 6.59 -13.92 -2.82
CA PHE A 310 5.36 -13.34 -2.26
C PHE A 310 4.84 -14.16 -1.07
N ALA A 311 4.93 -15.50 -1.11
CA ALA A 311 4.57 -16.34 0.03
C ALA A 311 5.47 -16.05 1.26
N PHE A 312 6.77 -15.88 1.06
CA PHE A 312 7.67 -15.47 2.15
C PHE A 312 7.29 -14.11 2.72
N LEU A 313 6.94 -13.13 1.88
CA LEU A 313 6.47 -11.82 2.35
C LEU A 313 5.21 -11.95 3.23
N VAL A 314 4.22 -12.73 2.77
CA VAL A 314 2.97 -13.00 3.52
C VAL A 314 3.27 -13.66 4.86
N ILE A 315 4.06 -14.73 4.86
CA ILE A 315 4.40 -15.49 6.07
C ILE A 315 5.13 -14.60 7.07
N VAL A 316 6.16 -13.89 6.62
CA VAL A 316 6.98 -13.07 7.50
C VAL A 316 6.15 -11.96 8.15
N LEU A 317 5.30 -11.26 7.39
CA LEU A 317 4.40 -10.27 7.98
C LEU A 317 3.33 -10.91 8.88
N ALA A 318 2.86 -12.12 8.59
CA ALA A 318 1.92 -12.85 9.45
C ALA A 318 2.47 -13.13 10.85
N PHE A 319 3.78 -13.37 10.97
CA PHE A 319 4.45 -13.64 12.25
C PHE A 319 4.99 -12.39 12.95
N VAL A 320 5.31 -11.33 12.20
CA VAL A 320 5.88 -10.10 12.76
C VAL A 320 4.82 -9.14 13.29
N VAL A 321 3.69 -8.97 12.60
CA VAL A 321 2.60 -8.06 13.02
C VAL A 321 2.11 -8.30 14.46
N PRO A 322 1.91 -9.55 14.92
CA PRO A 322 1.47 -9.82 16.29
C PRO A 322 2.51 -9.51 17.39
N LEU A 323 3.77 -9.21 17.03
CA LEU A 323 4.78 -8.76 17.99
C LEU A 323 4.47 -7.38 18.57
N SER A 324 3.63 -6.59 17.90
CA SER A 324 3.14 -5.32 18.44
C SER A 324 1.95 -5.54 19.35
N THR A 325 1.93 -4.87 20.50
CA THR A 325 0.77 -4.87 21.42
C THR A 325 -0.47 -4.27 20.77
N ILE A 326 -0.29 -3.30 19.86
CA ILE A 326 -1.34 -2.69 19.04
C ILE A 326 -1.17 -3.23 17.61
N TYR A 327 -1.50 -4.51 17.41
CA TYR A 327 -1.31 -5.21 16.13
C TYR A 327 -2.09 -4.55 14.97
N GLN A 328 -3.17 -3.82 15.25
CA GLN A 328 -4.02 -3.15 14.25
C GLN A 328 -3.24 -2.17 13.37
N ILE A 329 -2.23 -1.50 13.93
CA ILE A 329 -1.37 -0.55 13.21
C ILE A 329 -0.52 -1.28 12.14
N PRO A 330 0.39 -2.20 12.52
CA PRO A 330 1.24 -2.90 11.54
C PRO A 330 0.47 -3.82 10.60
N MET A 331 -0.74 -4.26 10.97
CA MET A 331 -1.64 -5.01 10.09
C MET A 331 -1.97 -4.23 8.80
N THR A 332 -1.86 -2.90 8.79
CA THR A 332 -1.99 -2.04 7.59
C THR A 332 -1.04 -2.47 6.46
N ALA A 333 0.10 -3.08 6.78
CA ALA A 333 1.02 -3.64 5.79
C ALA A 333 0.44 -4.83 4.99
N TYR A 334 -0.69 -5.40 5.41
CA TYR A 334 -1.39 -6.44 4.65
C TYR A 334 -2.22 -5.91 3.49
N ILE A 335 -2.61 -4.63 3.50
CA ILE A 335 -3.46 -4.05 2.45
C ILE A 335 -2.90 -4.35 1.05
N PRO A 336 -1.61 -4.07 0.73
CA PRO A 336 -1.02 -4.42 -0.57
C PRO A 336 -1.23 -5.88 -0.97
N ILE A 337 -0.98 -6.79 -0.03
CA ILE A 337 -1.08 -8.24 -0.25
C ILE A 337 -2.53 -8.63 -0.52
N ILE A 338 -3.44 -8.15 0.32
CA ILE A 338 -4.86 -8.46 0.23
C ILE A 338 -5.42 -7.98 -1.11
N TYR A 339 -5.14 -6.75 -1.53
CA TYR A 339 -5.67 -6.24 -2.80
C TYR A 339 -5.03 -6.88 -4.04
N ILE A 340 -3.79 -7.35 -3.95
CA ILE A 340 -3.19 -8.23 -4.97
C ILE A 340 -3.95 -9.56 -5.04
N LEU A 341 -4.30 -10.17 -3.90
CA LEU A 341 -5.07 -11.41 -3.84
C LEU A 341 -6.50 -11.22 -4.34
N ILE A 342 -7.19 -10.14 -3.96
CA ILE A 342 -8.53 -9.81 -4.45
C ILE A 342 -8.52 -9.69 -5.98
N ALA A 343 -7.59 -8.92 -6.55
CA ALA A 343 -7.46 -8.81 -8.00
C ALA A 343 -7.17 -10.17 -8.68
N SER A 344 -6.33 -10.99 -8.04
CA SER A 344 -6.06 -12.37 -8.48
C SER A 344 -7.30 -13.25 -8.43
N GLY A 345 -8.18 -13.07 -7.42
CA GLY A 345 -9.43 -13.79 -7.27
C GLY A 345 -10.44 -13.43 -8.34
N VAL A 346 -10.60 -12.13 -8.63
CA VAL A 346 -11.45 -11.65 -9.73
C VAL A 346 -10.96 -12.22 -11.07
N TYR A 347 -9.64 -12.22 -11.29
CA TYR A 347 -9.05 -12.80 -12.49
C TYR A 347 -9.38 -14.30 -12.62
N GLU A 348 -9.24 -15.05 -11.54
CA GLU A 348 -9.49 -16.49 -11.55
C GLU A 348 -10.96 -16.82 -11.72
N LEU A 349 -11.87 -16.08 -11.08
CA LEU A 349 -13.31 -16.23 -11.26
C LEU A 349 -13.71 -16.08 -12.73
N LEU A 350 -13.28 -14.98 -13.36
CA LEU A 350 -13.58 -14.72 -14.77
C LEU A 350 -12.91 -15.75 -15.69
N ARG A 351 -11.68 -16.14 -15.40
CA ARG A 351 -10.94 -17.14 -16.17
C ARG A 351 -11.66 -18.49 -16.17
N GLN A 352 -12.09 -18.97 -15.00
CA GLN A 352 -12.82 -20.23 -14.89
C GLN A 352 -14.14 -20.14 -15.63
N TRP A 353 -14.91 -19.07 -15.43
CA TRP A 353 -16.20 -18.89 -16.09
C TRP A 353 -16.07 -18.91 -17.62
N PHE A 354 -15.10 -18.17 -18.17
CA PHE A 354 -14.86 -18.14 -19.62
C PHE A 354 -14.30 -19.46 -20.16
N SER A 355 -13.68 -20.29 -19.31
CA SER A 355 -13.24 -21.64 -19.68
C SER A 355 -14.41 -22.60 -19.83
N TYR A 356 -15.45 -22.49 -18.99
CA TYR A 356 -16.66 -23.32 -19.09
C TYR A 356 -17.57 -22.89 -20.25
N PHE A 357 -17.64 -21.58 -20.52
CA PHE A 357 -18.49 -21.02 -21.58
C PHE A 357 -17.70 -20.25 -22.64
N PRO A 358 -16.80 -20.90 -23.41
CA PRO A 358 -15.88 -20.20 -24.32
C PRO A 358 -16.60 -19.50 -25.49
N ARG A 359 -17.67 -20.12 -26.02
CA ARG A 359 -18.36 -19.68 -27.25
C ARG A 359 -19.76 -19.09 -27.01
N ASN A 360 -20.32 -19.17 -25.81
CA ASN A 360 -21.66 -18.66 -25.52
C ASN A 360 -21.59 -17.17 -25.13
N PRO A 361 -22.03 -16.23 -25.99
CA PRO A 361 -21.93 -14.79 -25.71
C PRO A 361 -22.81 -14.35 -24.53
N ILE A 362 -23.99 -14.96 -24.35
CA ILE A 362 -24.92 -14.63 -23.27
C ILE A 362 -24.29 -14.97 -21.93
N ALA A 363 -23.76 -16.19 -21.80
CA ALA A 363 -23.10 -16.64 -20.57
C ALA A 363 -21.85 -15.82 -20.24
N ARG A 364 -21.08 -15.40 -21.24
CA ARG A 364 -19.90 -14.55 -21.02
C ARG A 364 -20.28 -13.14 -20.56
N ASN A 365 -21.27 -12.54 -21.21
CA ASN A 365 -21.75 -11.21 -20.84
C ASN A 365 -22.40 -11.22 -19.46
N SER A 366 -23.17 -12.27 -19.12
CA SER A 366 -23.80 -12.38 -17.81
C SER A 366 -22.78 -12.43 -16.68
N ALA A 367 -21.68 -13.18 -16.82
CA ALA A 367 -20.60 -13.15 -15.82
C ALA A 367 -20.01 -11.76 -15.61
N VAL A 368 -19.74 -11.03 -16.70
CA VAL A 368 -19.20 -9.67 -16.59
C VAL A 368 -20.18 -8.75 -15.87
N VAL A 369 -21.47 -8.83 -16.21
CA VAL A 369 -22.53 -8.02 -15.56
C VAL A 369 -22.66 -8.37 -14.09
N ILE A 370 -22.73 -9.66 -13.73
CA ILE A 370 -22.84 -10.10 -12.34
C ILE A 370 -21.62 -9.65 -11.53
N VAL A 371 -20.42 -9.87 -12.04
CA VAL A 371 -19.18 -9.45 -11.36
C VAL A 371 -19.12 -7.93 -11.22
N ALA A 372 -19.55 -7.17 -12.25
CA ALA A 372 -19.62 -5.72 -12.17
C ALA A 372 -20.62 -5.22 -11.10
N ILE A 373 -21.79 -5.86 -10.99
CA ILE A 373 -22.78 -5.56 -9.94
C ILE A 373 -22.19 -5.84 -8.56
N LEU A 374 -21.55 -7.01 -8.37
CA LEU A 374 -20.92 -7.37 -7.09
C LEU A 374 -19.82 -6.38 -6.69
N ILE A 375 -18.97 -5.98 -7.63
CA ILE A 375 -17.95 -4.94 -7.42
C ILE A 375 -18.61 -3.61 -7.05
N GLY A 376 -19.66 -3.21 -7.77
CA GLY A 376 -20.40 -1.98 -7.49
C GLY A 376 -20.99 -1.97 -6.08
N LEU A 377 -21.63 -3.07 -5.66
CA LEU A 377 -22.16 -3.24 -4.31
C LEU A 377 -21.05 -3.19 -3.25
N ALA A 378 -19.92 -3.87 -3.48
CA ALA A 378 -18.79 -3.86 -2.57
C ALA A 378 -18.18 -2.45 -2.42
N THR A 379 -18.02 -1.73 -3.54
CA THR A 379 -17.56 -0.33 -3.54
C THR A 379 -18.53 0.58 -2.80
N LEU A 380 -19.85 0.50 -3.09
CA LEU A 380 -20.86 1.31 -2.40
C LEU A 380 -20.88 1.03 -0.89
N TYR A 381 -20.82 -0.23 -0.50
CA TYR A 381 -20.76 -0.63 0.91
C TYR A 381 -19.55 -0.02 1.62
N ASN A 382 -18.36 -0.11 1.04
CA ASN A 382 -17.14 0.44 1.66
C ASN A 382 -17.16 1.98 1.71
N LEU A 383 -17.67 2.65 0.67
CA LEU A 383 -17.83 4.10 0.66
C LEU A 383 -18.82 4.57 1.73
N GLN A 384 -19.98 3.91 1.86
CA GLN A 384 -20.96 4.21 2.91
C GLN A 384 -20.38 3.96 4.30
N ARG A 385 -19.65 2.85 4.47
CA ARG A 385 -18.98 2.52 5.74
C ARG A 385 -18.01 3.61 6.16
N PHE A 386 -17.23 4.17 5.22
CA PHE A 386 -16.25 5.20 5.53
C PHE A 386 -16.84 6.61 5.62
N TYR A 387 -17.61 7.06 4.63
CA TYR A 387 -18.09 8.45 4.56
C TYR A 387 -19.34 8.72 5.39
N ILE A 388 -20.12 7.68 5.71
CA ILE A 388 -21.39 7.84 6.42
C ILE A 388 -21.31 7.21 7.80
N ALA A 389 -20.98 5.91 7.90
CA ALA A 389 -21.06 5.21 9.18
C ALA A 389 -19.93 5.62 10.14
N TRP A 390 -18.69 5.71 9.67
CA TRP A 390 -17.53 6.00 10.51
C TRP A 390 -17.52 7.38 11.17
N PRO A 391 -17.65 8.50 10.44
CA PRO A 391 -17.68 9.83 11.07
C PRO A 391 -18.90 10.04 11.99
N ASN A 392 -19.99 9.30 11.77
CA ASN A 392 -21.20 9.41 12.59
C ASN A 392 -21.22 8.48 13.80
N ALA A 393 -20.25 7.55 13.94
CA ALA A 393 -20.17 6.65 15.08
C ALA A 393 -19.78 7.42 16.36
N PRO A 394 -20.50 7.23 17.49
CA PRO A 394 -20.19 7.91 18.76
C PRO A 394 -18.76 7.65 19.24
N GLU A 395 -18.27 6.42 19.08
CA GLU A 395 -16.92 6.02 19.50
C GLU A 395 -15.84 6.74 18.69
N THR A 396 -16.08 6.93 17.39
CA THR A 396 -15.16 7.68 16.53
C THR A 396 -15.14 9.15 16.93
N LYS A 397 -16.31 9.79 17.10
CA LYS A 397 -16.38 11.18 17.56
C LYS A 397 -15.65 11.38 18.89
N ALA A 398 -15.78 10.44 19.82
CA ALA A 398 -15.13 10.51 21.13
C ALA A 398 -13.59 10.55 21.04
N VAL A 399 -12.98 9.90 20.04
CA VAL A 399 -11.52 9.86 19.90
C VAL A 399 -10.96 11.05 19.10
N TYR A 400 -11.80 11.74 18.33
CA TYR A 400 -11.41 12.92 17.53
C TYR A 400 -11.73 14.27 18.21
N MET A 401 -12.14 14.29 19.50
CA MET A 401 -12.53 15.51 20.21
C MET A 401 -11.40 16.51 20.50
N VAL A 402 -10.13 16.17 20.23
CA VAL A 402 -9.01 17.09 20.46
C VAL A 402 -9.06 18.19 19.40
N GLN A 403 -9.36 19.42 19.82
CA GLN A 403 -9.33 20.57 18.93
C GLN A 403 -7.88 20.87 18.55
N SER A 404 -7.59 20.93 17.25
CA SER A 404 -6.31 21.43 16.74
C SER A 404 -6.17 22.88 17.18
N ASN A 405 -5.11 23.21 17.92
CA ASN A 405 -4.67 24.59 18.04
C ASN A 405 -4.43 25.08 16.60
N LYS A 406 -5.16 26.11 16.19
CA LYS A 406 -5.05 26.72 14.86
C LYS A 406 -3.70 27.36 14.68
#